data_AF-A0A850SR64-F1
#
_entry.id   AF-A0A850SR64-F1
#
_cell.length_a   1.000
_cell.length_b   1.000
_cell.length_c   1.000
_cell.angle_alpha   90.00
_cell.angle_beta   90.00
_cell.angle_gamma   90.00
#
_symmetry.space_group_name_H-M   'P 1'
#
loop_
_entity.id
_entity.type
_entity.pdbx_description
1 polymer ?
#
loop_
_entity_poly.entity_id
_entity_poly.type
_entity_poly.pdbx_seq_one_letter_code
_entity_poly.pdbx_strand_id
1 'polypeptide(L)'
;MADDVDHGSDAGRRQPPSLDEFSKRLDAARGDGEAEKPAGAGTGPALGRALRVSSELLAALLVGTLLGWGLDRLTQAGPLFLLLGMLVGFAAGVRNLYRAMRNDAK
;
A
#
# COMPACT_ATOMS: atom_id res chain seq x y z
N MET A 1 13.46 9.02 63.77
CA MET A 1 13.36 7.55 63.73
C MET A 1 11.87 7.27 63.54
N ALA A 2 11.49 6.65 62.42
CA ALA A 2 10.19 6.77 61.71
C ALA A 2 10.07 8.12 60.98
N ASP A 3 9.61 8.24 59.74
CA ASP A 3 9.17 7.31 58.69
C ASP A 3 9.20 8.17 57.41
N ASP A 4 9.61 7.60 56.27
CA ASP A 4 9.04 7.87 54.94
C ASP A 4 9.87 7.08 53.92
N VAL A 5 9.53 5.79 53.90
CA VAL A 5 9.76 4.91 52.76
C VAL A 5 8.83 5.40 51.65
N ASP A 6 9.35 6.19 50.72
CA ASP A 6 8.65 6.44 49.45
C ASP A 6 8.83 5.21 48.55
N HIS A 7 7.82 4.33 48.58
CA HIS A 7 7.57 3.34 47.53
C HIS A 7 6.55 3.95 46.57
N GLY A 8 6.98 4.36 45.39
CA GLY A 8 6.09 5.03 44.45
C GLY A 8 6.56 5.02 43.00
N SER A 9 6.48 3.86 42.36
CA SER A 9 5.94 3.73 41.00
C SER A 9 6.55 4.60 39.87
N ASP A 10 7.49 4.04 39.11
CA ASP A 10 7.52 4.35 37.66
C ASP A 10 7.78 3.08 36.84
N ALA A 11 7.00 2.04 37.17
CA ALA A 11 6.70 0.99 36.21
C ALA A 11 5.73 1.56 35.17
N GLY A 12 6.26 2.08 34.06
CA GLY A 12 5.46 2.23 32.85
C GLY A 12 5.62 3.54 32.12
N ARG A 13 6.69 3.67 31.35
CA ARG A 13 6.66 4.40 30.07
C ARG A 13 7.62 3.73 29.10
N ARG A 14 7.23 2.57 28.59
CA ARG A 14 7.71 2.12 27.27
C ARG A 14 7.21 3.15 26.26
N GLN A 15 7.95 4.24 26.08
CA GLN A 15 7.71 5.13 24.96
C GLN A 15 7.91 4.27 23.71
N PRO A 16 6.88 4.04 22.89
CA PRO A 16 7.09 3.35 21.62
C PRO A 16 8.15 4.13 20.83
N PRO A 17 9.02 3.45 20.07
CA PRO A 17 10.05 4.09 19.28
C PRO A 17 9.47 5.29 18.53
N SER A 18 10.18 6.42 18.58
CA SER A 18 9.67 7.66 18.01
C SER A 18 9.39 7.48 16.52
N LEU A 19 8.35 8.16 16.03
CA LEU A 19 7.98 8.14 14.62
C LEU A 19 9.16 8.53 13.71
N ASP A 20 10.09 9.34 14.21
CA ASP A 20 11.31 9.73 13.53
C ASP A 20 12.28 8.56 13.31
N GLU A 21 12.44 7.68 14.30
CA GLU A 21 13.27 6.49 14.18
C GLU A 21 12.62 5.47 13.24
N PHE A 22 11.29 5.34 13.31
CA PHE A 22 10.53 4.52 12.39
C PHE A 22 10.60 5.06 10.95
N SER A 23 10.48 6.37 10.76
CA SER A 23 10.61 7.02 9.44
C SER A 23 12.00 6.80 8.87
N LYS A 24 13.06 6.99 9.67
CA LYS A 24 14.44 6.70 9.25
C LYS A 24 14.62 5.25 8.79
N ARG A 25 14.05 4.29 9.51
CA ARG A 25 14.10 2.86 9.13
C ARG A 25 13.28 2.57 7.87
N LEU A 26 12.14 3.23 7.70
CA LEU A 26 11.28 3.11 6.51
C LEU A 26 11.94 3.70 5.27
N ASP A 27 12.61 4.85 5.42
CA ASP A 27 13.37 5.51 4.37
C ASP A 27 14.59 4.66 3.97
N ALA A 28 15.27 4.06 4.95
CA ALA A 28 16.35 3.10 4.68
C ALA A 28 15.86 1.83 3.95
N ALA A 29 14.68 1.32 4.30
CA ALA A 29 14.10 0.12 3.66
C ALA A 29 13.50 0.38 2.27
N ARG A 30 13.14 1.63 1.95
CA ARG A 30 12.62 2.03 0.64
C ARG A 30 13.70 2.15 -0.44
N GLY A 31 14.98 2.13 -0.07
CA GLY A 31 16.11 2.29 -1.01
C GLY A 31 16.25 1.19 -2.06
N ASP A 32 15.68 0.00 -1.83
CA ASP A 32 16.03 -1.20 -2.60
C ASP A 32 14.85 -1.84 -3.38
N GLY A 33 13.66 -1.24 -3.30
CA GLY A 33 12.43 -1.75 -3.94
C GLY A 33 12.18 -1.18 -5.34
N GLU A 34 13.18 -1.27 -6.22
CA GLU A 34 13.16 -0.64 -7.55
C GLU A 34 12.49 -1.57 -8.59
N ALA A 35 11.15 -1.71 -8.56
CA ALA A 35 10.40 -2.32 -9.65
C ALA A 35 10.25 -1.29 -10.80
N GLU A 36 11.02 -1.51 -11.87
CA GLU A 36 11.06 -0.78 -13.15
C GLU A 36 10.83 0.74 -13.08
N LYS A 37 11.93 1.46 -12.81
CA LYS A 37 12.00 2.92 -12.84
C LYS A 37 11.91 3.42 -14.30
N PRO A 38 10.93 4.26 -14.69
CA PRO A 38 11.10 5.11 -15.86
C PRO A 38 12.22 6.10 -15.53
N ALA A 39 13.24 6.16 -16.39
CA ALA A 39 14.38 7.05 -16.20
C ALA A 39 13.93 8.52 -16.12
N GLY A 40 14.11 9.16 -14.96
CA GLY A 40 14.04 10.62 -14.85
C GLY A 40 13.42 11.23 -13.58
N ALA A 41 12.76 10.48 -12.69
CA ALA A 41 12.11 11.08 -11.51
C ALA A 41 12.99 10.96 -10.25
N GLY A 42 13.34 12.09 -9.65
CA GLY A 42 14.03 12.14 -8.36
C GLY A 42 13.23 11.42 -7.26
N THR A 43 13.95 10.84 -6.30
CA THR A 43 13.46 10.07 -5.15
C THR A 43 12.70 10.96 -4.14
N GLY A 44 11.62 11.59 -4.58
CA GLY A 44 10.79 12.48 -3.79
C GLY A 44 9.45 11.85 -3.39
N PRO A 45 8.74 12.43 -2.41
CA PRO A 45 7.41 11.97 -1.97
C PRO A 45 6.38 11.82 -3.10
N ALA A 46 6.52 12.61 -4.19
CA ALA A 46 5.69 12.50 -5.39
C ALA A 46 5.88 11.17 -6.14
N LEU A 47 7.13 10.68 -6.24
CA LEU A 47 7.42 9.42 -6.91
C LEU A 47 6.87 8.23 -6.11
N GLY A 48 7.03 8.24 -4.78
CA GLY A 48 6.45 7.21 -3.90
C GLY A 48 4.92 7.16 -3.99
N ARG A 49 4.26 8.32 -4.11
CA ARG A 49 2.81 8.38 -4.32
C ARG A 49 2.41 7.84 -5.70
N ALA A 50 3.16 8.19 -6.75
CA ALA A 50 2.90 7.69 -8.10
C ALA A 50 3.05 6.16 -8.21
N LEU A 51 4.10 5.59 -7.59
CA LEU A 51 4.33 4.13 -7.57
C LEU A 51 3.27 3.38 -6.78
N ARG A 52 2.78 3.94 -5.67
CA ARG A 52 1.65 3.37 -4.93
C ARG A 52 0.38 3.36 -5.79
N VAL A 53 0.08 4.48 -6.45
CA VAL A 53 -1.10 4.58 -7.31
C VAL A 53 -1.03 3.61 -8.49
N SER A 54 0.13 3.49 -9.14
CA SER A 54 0.31 2.58 -10.27
C SER A 54 0.22 1.12 -9.84
N SER A 55 0.83 0.74 -8.71
CA SER A 55 0.75 -0.63 -8.18
C SER A 55 -0.67 -1.02 -7.75
N GLU A 56 -1.46 -0.11 -7.20
CA GLU A 56 -2.87 -0.37 -6.86
C GLU A 56 -3.71 -0.66 -8.13
N LEU A 57 -3.49 0.08 -9.21
CA LEU A 57 -4.14 -0.16 -10.49
C LEU A 57 -3.71 -1.50 -11.11
N LEU A 58 -2.40 -1.78 -11.10
CA LEU A 58 -1.84 -3.01 -11.64
C LEU A 58 -2.34 -4.23 -10.88
N ALA A 59 -2.39 -4.17 -9.55
CA ALA A 59 -2.92 -5.23 -8.70
C ALA A 59 -4.39 -5.52 -9.02
N ALA A 60 -5.22 -4.48 -9.15
CA ALA A 60 -6.64 -4.65 -9.50
C ALA A 60 -6.82 -5.28 -10.88
N LEU A 61 -6.00 -4.88 -11.86
CA LEU A 61 -6.01 -5.45 -13.21
C LEU A 61 -5.57 -6.92 -13.21
N LEU A 62 -4.51 -7.27 -12.48
CA LEU A 62 -4.03 -8.64 -12.35
C LEU A 62 -5.08 -9.54 -11.70
N VAL A 63 -5.70 -9.08 -10.61
CA VAL A 63 -6.78 -9.82 -9.94
C VAL A 63 -7.98 -10.01 -10.87
N GLY A 64 -8.43 -8.96 -11.56
CA GLY A 64 -9.54 -9.04 -12.52
C GLY A 64 -9.26 -9.99 -13.68
N THR A 65 -8.05 -9.93 -14.23
CA THR A 65 -7.59 -10.82 -15.31
C THR A 65 -7.52 -12.27 -14.85
N LEU A 66 -6.94 -12.54 -13.68
CA LEU A 66 -6.83 -13.89 -13.11
C LEU A 66 -8.21 -14.49 -12.83
N LEU A 67 -9.12 -13.70 -12.25
CA LEU A 67 -10.51 -14.10 -12.04
C LEU A 67 -11.19 -14.42 -13.36
N GLY A 68 -11.14 -13.50 -14.33
CA GLY A 68 -11.75 -13.68 -15.64
C GLY A 68 -11.22 -14.91 -16.39
N TRP A 69 -9.91 -15.12 -16.37
CA TRP A 69 -9.27 -16.30 -16.96
C TRP A 69 -9.69 -17.62 -16.27
N GLY A 70 -9.80 -17.61 -14.94
CA GLY A 70 -10.31 -18.75 -14.19
C GLY A 70 -11.75 -19.10 -14.60
N LEU A 71 -12.62 -18.09 -14.71
CA LEU A 71 -14.01 -18.27 -15.14
C LEU A 71 -14.11 -18.78 -16.59
N ASP A 72 -13.29 -18.27 -17.51
CA ASP A 72 -13.25 -18.73 -18.89
C ASP A 72 -12.87 -20.22 -18.98
N ARG A 73 -11.95 -20.68 -18.11
CA ARG A 73 -11.57 -22.10 -18.03
C ARG A 73 -12.67 -22.99 -17.47
N LEU A 74 -13.45 -22.50 -16.51
CA LEU A 74 -14.55 -23.25 -15.90
C LEU A 74 -15.77 -23.37 -16.82
N THR A 75 -16.05 -22.31 -17.58
CA THR A 75 -17.27 -22.19 -18.40
C THR A 75 -17.05 -22.57 -19.86
N GLN A 76 -15.80 -22.78 -20.30
CA GLN A 76 -15.41 -22.93 -21.72
C GLN A 76 -15.98 -21.82 -22.62
N ALA A 77 -16.33 -20.65 -22.06
CA ALA A 77 -17.05 -19.58 -22.74
C ALA A 77 -16.20 -18.76 -23.73
N GLY A 78 -15.00 -19.21 -24.08
CA GLY A 78 -14.01 -18.39 -24.80
C GLY A 78 -13.47 -17.26 -23.91
N PRO A 79 -12.82 -16.22 -24.46
CA PRO A 79 -12.17 -15.15 -23.68
C PRO A 79 -13.13 -14.10 -23.09
N LEU A 80 -14.38 -14.47 -22.83
CA LEU A 80 -15.48 -13.53 -22.56
C LEU A 80 -15.43 -13.00 -21.13
N PHE A 81 -15.24 -13.87 -20.13
CA PHE A 81 -15.06 -13.48 -18.74
C PHE A 81 -13.69 -12.87 -18.48
N LEU A 82 -12.65 -13.18 -19.27
CA LEU A 82 -11.38 -12.46 -19.22
C LEU A 82 -11.58 -10.99 -19.59
N LEU A 83 -12.28 -10.68 -20.69
CA LEU A 83 -12.58 -9.28 -21.06
C LEU A 83 -13.40 -8.59 -19.95
N LEU A 84 -14.44 -9.26 -19.45
CA LEU A 84 -15.30 -8.70 -18.40
C LEU A 84 -14.55 -8.50 -17.09
N GLY A 85 -13.74 -9.48 -16.68
CA GLY A 85 -12.91 -9.45 -15.48
C GLY A 85 -11.84 -8.36 -15.54
N MET A 86 -11.23 -8.16 -16.70
CA MET A 86 -10.29 -7.07 -16.94
C MET A 86 -10.97 -5.70 -16.82
N LEU A 87 -12.17 -5.55 -17.37
CA LEU A 87 -12.97 -4.32 -17.25
C LEU A 87 -13.37 -4.03 -15.80
N VAL A 88 -13.82 -5.05 -15.06
CA VAL A 88 -14.18 -4.95 -13.65
C VAL A 88 -12.94 -4.61 -12.79
N GLY A 89 -11.81 -5.29 -13.02
CA GLY A 89 -10.55 -5.02 -12.33
C GLY A 89 -10.06 -3.60 -12.58
N PHE A 90 -10.12 -3.12 -13.82
CA PHE A 90 -9.79 -1.75 -14.17
C PHE A 90 -10.72 -0.74 -13.48
N ALA A 91 -12.04 -0.94 -13.53
CA ALA A 91 -13.01 -0.07 -12.87
C ALA A 91 -12.80 -0.02 -11.35
N ALA A 92 -12.49 -1.16 -10.72
CA ALA A 92 -12.16 -1.23 -9.30
C ALA A 92 -10.86 -0.46 -8.97
N GLY A 93 -9.81 -0.62 -9.79
CA GLY A 93 -8.54 0.10 -9.64
C GLY A 93 -8.72 1.61 -9.77
N VAL A 94 -9.43 2.07 -10.81
CA VAL A 94 -9.76 3.48 -11.01
C VAL A 94 -10.60 4.04 -9.86
N ARG A 95 -11.59 3.28 -9.36
CA ARG A 95 -12.38 3.68 -8.18
C ARG A 95 -11.51 3.84 -6.93
N ASN A 96 -10.54 2.95 -6.73
CA ASN A 96 -9.61 3.05 -5.60
C ASN A 96 -8.68 4.27 -5.74
N LEU A 97 -8.21 4.55 -6.96
CA LEU A 97 -7.42 5.75 -7.27
C LEU A 97 -8.18 7.04 -6.95
N TYR A 98 -9.43 7.18 -7.42
CA TYR A 98 -10.25 8.35 -7.10
C TYR A 98 -10.43 8.53 -5.59
N ARG A 99 -10.56 7.43 -4.84
CA ARG A 99 -10.64 7.46 -3.37
C ARG A 99 -9.33 7.93 -2.74
N ALA A 100 -8.18 7.45 -3.23
CA ALA A 100 -6.87 7.87 -2.75
C ALA A 100 -6.67 9.38 -2.95
N MET A 101 -7.02 9.91 -4.13
CA MET A 101 -6.93 11.34 -4.41
C MET A 101 -7.86 12.18 -3.51
N ARG A 102 -9.07 11.68 -3.22
CA ARG A 102 -10.02 12.38 -2.33
C ARG A 102 -9.56 12.42 -0.88
N ASN A 103 -8.91 11.37 -0.40
CA ASN A 103 -8.51 11.26 1.00
C ASN A 103 -7.27 12.11 1.32
N ASP A 104 -6.46 12.44 0.32
CA ASP A 104 -5.30 13.35 0.44
C ASP A 104 -5.71 14.83 0.56
N ALA A 105 -7.00 15.17 0.37
CA ALA A 105 -7.53 16.54 0.43
C ALA A 105 -8.11 16.92 1.81
N LYS A 106 -7.91 16.10 2.85
CA LYS A 106 -8.27 16.37 4.24
C LYS A 106 -7.02 16.40 5.11
#